data_AF-A0A429RUV5-F1
#
_entry.id   AF-A0A429RUV5-F1
#
_cell.length_a   1.000
_cell.length_b   1.000
_cell.length_c   1.000
_cell.angle_alpha   90.00
_cell.angle_beta   90.00
_cell.angle_gamma   90.00
#
_symmetry.space_group_name_H-M   'P 1'
#
loop_
_entity.id
_entity.type
_entity.pdbx_description
1 polymer ?
#
loop_
_entity_poly.entity_id
_entity_poly.type
_entity_poly.pdbx_seq_one_letter_code
_entity_poly.pdbx_strand_id
1 'polypeptide(L)'
;MTEIPHPSPPSGSWADPRAGRPPVHPSVSEAGRLLCAGTYLDAGYRERVIDELYVHEERLAAPAYGFDTTRVLAHALRARRMELTWAAGILAAWFVGTVITSGALTLLLAPFLLLSLARWLRARDLGLLRFLGVVVRVYAWWMIAVVVIALIGLGLALGGAFGDLVGVGALFLTDSLTGSSSSSSGPFGGPGGSSSGSGGLALWMVPLTFVGLVVLVALQRSQVARVITGELSRHRYADHAGDPAEATPGPRFERIRRRIRAEQHSPLVMYDVNDPLCGAGEPYYPWHLSVELRPREDLGPDRKPTPLTNTHLVERIVPLLQALRVPSPHGSPQAEAAVQDRLRELVIDECVFVPVDGLPHRDQAPLSPQFFAEQRAVAIEEGGERRRHFLRVRVGGWDEDLVVTVFVRVHTQGGMLMLEVAPHLLNPVHVLFYNADAEAHRYLNNNALGRAVWALVRTPASFGASVATLARGLAGWWRIVTGGHGGARPEGPRTSVRELAAQDNGSIFHLMDADRYLKTIQDRVVGGVTLALHEAGWHTEEFARRSAITIAGGGTYIHSVHDSAFSVGGSGAQNTMHGKSGTGGAGGNRGSEGRGR
;
A
#
# COMPACT_ATOMS: atom_id res chain seq x y z
N MET A 1 5.76 -1.11 -32.12
CA MET A 1 5.80 0.16 -31.38
C MET A 1 4.69 1.02 -31.93
N THR A 2 3.54 0.97 -31.28
CA THR A 2 2.39 1.80 -31.57
C THR A 2 2.06 2.43 -30.24
N GLU A 3 2.30 3.74 -30.10
CA GLU A 3 1.77 4.51 -28.99
C GLU A 3 0.27 4.21 -28.93
N ILE A 4 -0.18 3.55 -27.87
CA ILE A 4 -1.58 3.56 -27.52
C ILE A 4 -1.76 4.92 -26.83
N PRO A 5 -2.45 5.89 -27.44
CA PRO A 5 -2.70 7.16 -26.79
C PRO A 5 -3.51 6.84 -25.54
N HIS A 6 -3.01 7.24 -24.37
CA HIS A 6 -3.88 7.27 -23.20
C HIS A 6 -5.01 8.27 -23.50
N PRO A 7 -6.27 7.92 -23.21
CA PRO A 7 -7.32 8.92 -23.22
C PRO A 7 -6.88 10.04 -22.28
N SER A 8 -6.86 11.27 -22.81
CA SER A 8 -6.82 12.47 -21.99
C SER A 8 -7.84 12.32 -20.86
N PRO A 9 -7.60 12.88 -19.65
CA PRO A 9 -8.62 12.89 -18.60
C PRO A 9 -9.96 13.30 -19.25
N PRO A 10 -11.07 12.61 -18.94
CA PRO A 10 -12.33 12.83 -19.63
C PRO A 10 -12.61 14.32 -19.62
N SER A 11 -12.50 14.93 -20.80
CA SER A 11 -12.87 16.31 -21.03
C SER A 11 -14.39 16.35 -20.95
N GLY A 12 -14.92 16.31 -19.73
CA GLY A 12 -16.32 16.59 -19.46
C GLY A 12 -16.55 18.06 -19.79
N SER A 13 -16.89 18.34 -21.04
CA SER A 13 -17.60 19.49 -21.65
C SER A 13 -17.35 20.94 -21.20
N TRP A 14 -16.52 21.19 -20.19
CA TRP A 14 -16.26 22.50 -19.62
C TRP A 14 -14.79 22.83 -19.89
N ALA A 15 -14.52 23.40 -21.06
CA ALA A 15 -13.19 23.96 -21.34
C ALA A 15 -12.86 24.95 -20.22
N ASP A 16 -11.75 24.73 -19.50
CA ASP A 16 -11.30 25.63 -18.44
C ASP A 16 -10.93 26.98 -19.09
N PRO A 17 -11.76 28.03 -18.93
CA PRO A 17 -11.53 29.30 -19.63
C PRO A 17 -10.33 30.05 -19.05
N ARG A 18 -9.79 29.62 -17.90
CA ARG A 18 -8.91 30.42 -17.05
C ARG A 18 -7.46 29.90 -17.00
N ALA A 19 -7.10 28.93 -17.83
CA ALA A 19 -5.72 28.43 -17.98
C ALA A 19 -5.04 28.11 -16.64
N GLY A 20 -5.76 27.44 -15.72
CA GLY A 20 -5.18 26.97 -14.46
C GLY A 20 -4.02 26.00 -14.70
N ARG A 21 -3.21 25.74 -13.65
CA ARG A 21 -2.15 24.73 -13.77
C ARG A 21 -2.78 23.37 -14.10
N PRO A 22 -2.24 22.60 -15.06
CA PRO A 22 -2.76 21.27 -15.33
C PRO A 22 -2.58 20.40 -14.07
N PRO A 23 -3.51 19.48 -13.80
CA PRO A 23 -3.35 18.55 -12.68
C PRO A 23 -2.08 17.72 -12.84
N VAL A 24 -1.51 17.29 -11.71
CA VAL A 24 -0.32 16.43 -11.69
C VAL A 24 -0.62 15.16 -12.48
N HIS A 25 0.18 14.90 -13.52
CA HIS A 25 -0.02 13.69 -14.31
C HIS A 25 0.38 12.45 -13.49
N PRO A 26 -0.37 11.33 -13.54
CA PRO A 26 -0.07 10.13 -12.74
C PRO A 26 1.35 9.57 -12.92
N SER A 27 1.98 9.81 -14.08
CA SER A 27 3.36 9.38 -14.35
C SER A 27 4.44 10.18 -13.60
N VAL A 28 4.12 11.38 -13.12
CA VAL A 28 5.06 12.24 -12.36
C VAL A 28 4.71 12.33 -10.87
N SER A 29 3.59 11.71 -10.46
CA SER A 29 3.13 11.64 -9.08
C SER A 29 4.17 10.99 -8.16
N GLU A 30 4.52 11.68 -7.08
CA GLU A 30 5.41 11.14 -6.07
C GLU A 30 4.74 9.98 -5.32
N ALA A 31 3.46 10.11 -4.98
CA ALA A 31 2.72 9.02 -4.37
C ALA A 31 2.73 7.75 -5.25
N GLY A 32 2.47 7.88 -6.56
CA GLY A 32 2.52 6.75 -7.49
C GLY A 32 3.88 6.02 -7.51
N ARG A 33 4.97 6.79 -7.48
CA ARG A 33 6.34 6.27 -7.38
C ARG A 33 6.59 5.55 -6.05
N LEU A 34 6.13 6.12 -4.93
CA LEU A 34 6.25 5.52 -3.60
C LEU A 34 5.41 4.24 -3.47
N LEU A 35 4.22 4.17 -4.09
CA LEU A 35 3.43 2.94 -4.17
C LEU A 35 4.22 1.84 -4.90
N CYS A 36 4.86 2.18 -6.03
CA CYS A 36 5.73 1.26 -6.76
C CYS A 36 6.91 0.80 -5.90
N ALA A 37 7.57 1.70 -5.16
CA ALA A 37 8.64 1.36 -4.22
C ALA A 37 8.14 0.44 -3.10
N GLY A 38 6.94 0.70 -2.57
CA GLY A 38 6.28 -0.11 -1.56
C GLY A 38 6.12 -1.57 -1.97
N THR A 39 5.87 -1.84 -3.26
CA THR A 39 5.80 -3.22 -3.77
C THR A 39 7.12 -4.00 -3.63
N TYR A 40 8.27 -3.34 -3.51
CA TYR A 40 9.57 -4.00 -3.28
C TYR A 40 9.91 -4.11 -1.79
N LEU A 41 9.30 -3.28 -0.94
CA LEU A 41 9.62 -3.18 0.49
C LEU A 41 8.70 -4.02 1.37
N ASP A 42 7.40 -4.04 1.07
CA ASP A 42 6.41 -4.80 1.82
C ASP A 42 5.82 -5.94 0.99
N ALA A 43 6.03 -7.17 1.49
CA ALA A 43 5.47 -8.36 0.88
C ALA A 43 3.96 -8.48 1.08
N GLY A 44 3.42 -7.98 2.19
CA GLY A 44 1.98 -8.02 2.47
C GLY A 44 1.21 -7.12 1.51
N TYR A 45 1.64 -5.86 1.38
CA TYR A 45 1.11 -4.94 0.36
C TYR A 45 1.20 -5.52 -1.05
N ARG A 46 2.39 -6.00 -1.48
CA ARG A 46 2.56 -6.63 -2.80
C ARG A 46 1.60 -7.78 -3.04
N GLU A 47 1.42 -8.67 -2.06
CA GLU A 47 0.51 -9.80 -2.18
C GLU A 47 -0.95 -9.36 -2.29
N ARG A 48 -1.40 -8.37 -1.50
CA ARG A 48 -2.76 -7.82 -1.60
C ARG A 48 -3.03 -7.16 -2.96
N VAL A 49 -2.07 -6.39 -3.50
CA VAL A 49 -2.19 -5.78 -4.84
C VAL A 49 -2.30 -6.85 -5.94
N ILE A 50 -1.46 -7.90 -5.88
CA ILE A 50 -1.53 -9.00 -6.84
C ILE A 50 -2.82 -9.80 -6.66
N ASP A 51 -3.27 -9.99 -5.43
CA ASP A 51 -4.50 -10.70 -5.13
C ASP A 51 -5.72 -10.00 -5.73
N GLU A 52 -5.85 -8.70 -5.49
CA GLU A 52 -6.98 -7.90 -5.96
C GLU A 52 -6.99 -7.76 -7.49
N LEU A 53 -5.85 -7.42 -8.11
CA LEU A 53 -5.82 -7.04 -9.52
C LEU A 53 -5.46 -8.16 -10.48
N TYR A 54 -4.74 -9.19 -10.02
CA TYR A 54 -4.19 -10.23 -10.89
C TYR A 54 -4.77 -11.62 -10.61
N VAL A 55 -5.07 -11.96 -9.35
CA VAL A 55 -5.69 -13.25 -9.00
C VAL A 55 -7.19 -13.19 -9.24
N HIS A 56 -7.89 -12.18 -8.69
CA HIS A 56 -9.32 -11.96 -8.86
C HIS A 56 -9.60 -11.18 -10.16
N GLU A 57 -9.50 -11.86 -11.29
CA GLU A 57 -9.73 -11.26 -12.61
C GLU A 57 -11.17 -10.75 -12.82
N GLU A 58 -12.12 -11.24 -12.04
CA GLU A 58 -13.52 -10.84 -12.06
C GLU A 58 -13.79 -9.46 -11.44
N ARG A 59 -12.91 -8.99 -10.55
CA ARG A 59 -13.06 -7.69 -9.88
C ARG A 59 -12.62 -6.55 -10.78
N LEU A 60 -13.48 -5.55 -10.92
CA LEU A 60 -13.11 -4.31 -11.59
C LEU A 60 -12.10 -3.52 -10.76
N ALA A 61 -11.22 -2.78 -11.43
CA ALA A 61 -10.25 -1.94 -10.76
C ALA A 61 -10.94 -0.71 -10.15
N ALA A 62 -10.58 -0.38 -8.90
CA ALA A 62 -11.00 0.86 -8.28
C ALA A 62 -10.49 2.08 -9.08
N PRO A 63 -11.25 3.20 -9.10
CA PRO A 63 -10.78 4.45 -9.68
C PRO A 63 -9.42 4.88 -9.12
N ALA A 64 -8.51 5.31 -9.98
CA ALA A 64 -7.18 5.74 -9.59
C ALA A 64 -7.11 7.28 -9.48
N TYR A 65 -7.00 7.77 -8.25
CA TYR A 65 -6.88 9.20 -7.96
C TYR A 65 -5.41 9.61 -7.78
N GLY A 66 -4.82 10.23 -8.81
CA GLY A 66 -3.47 10.79 -8.73
C GLY A 66 -2.32 9.78 -8.86
N PHE A 67 -2.61 8.54 -9.28
CA PHE A 67 -1.59 7.50 -9.52
C PHE A 67 -2.04 6.56 -10.67
N ASP A 68 -1.14 5.69 -11.12
CA ASP A 68 -1.44 4.67 -12.14
C ASP A 68 -1.38 3.26 -11.53
N THR A 69 -2.55 2.62 -11.43
CA THR A 69 -2.72 1.27 -10.85
C THR A 69 -1.98 0.22 -11.67
N THR A 70 -1.93 0.41 -13.00
CA THR A 70 -1.27 -0.54 -13.92
C THR A 70 0.21 -0.66 -13.61
N ARG A 71 0.89 0.47 -13.42
CA ARG A 71 2.32 0.51 -13.10
C ARG A 71 2.63 -0.13 -11.76
N VAL A 72 1.81 0.16 -10.74
CA VAL A 72 1.99 -0.46 -9.42
C VAL A 72 1.86 -1.98 -9.52
N LEU A 73 0.89 -2.49 -10.29
CA LEU A 73 0.77 -3.93 -10.55
C LEU A 73 1.99 -4.49 -11.31
N ALA A 74 2.48 -3.79 -12.33
CA ALA A 74 3.67 -4.20 -13.09
C ALA A 74 4.88 -4.37 -12.16
N HIS A 75 5.11 -3.38 -11.29
CA HIS A 75 6.15 -3.42 -10.27
C HIS A 75 5.92 -4.51 -9.22
N ALA A 76 4.68 -4.74 -8.78
CA ALA A 76 4.34 -5.84 -7.87
C ALA A 76 4.69 -7.22 -8.46
N LEU A 77 4.34 -7.46 -9.72
CA LEU A 77 4.66 -8.71 -10.42
C LEU A 77 6.15 -8.88 -10.66
N ARG A 78 6.87 -7.80 -10.98
CA ARG A 78 8.34 -7.81 -11.11
C ARG A 78 9.03 -8.07 -9.78
N ALA A 79 8.62 -7.39 -8.72
CA ALA A 79 9.11 -7.59 -7.36
C ALA A 79 8.89 -9.04 -6.91
N ARG A 80 7.71 -9.64 -7.18
CA ARG A 80 7.43 -11.05 -6.86
C ARG A 80 8.37 -12.00 -7.61
N ARG A 81 8.58 -11.80 -8.92
CA ARG A 81 9.50 -12.64 -9.70
C ARG A 81 10.94 -12.54 -9.21
N MET A 82 11.39 -11.32 -8.91
CA MET A 82 12.71 -11.08 -8.34
C MET A 82 12.86 -11.78 -6.98
N GLU A 83 11.88 -11.65 -6.09
CA GLU A 83 11.90 -12.30 -4.78
C GLU A 83 11.93 -13.83 -4.90
N LEU A 84 11.13 -14.42 -5.80
CA LEU A 84 11.14 -15.86 -6.06
C LEU A 84 12.47 -16.34 -6.64
N THR A 85 13.07 -15.57 -7.56
CA THR A 85 14.36 -15.90 -8.17
C THR A 85 15.47 -15.90 -7.12
N TRP A 86 15.52 -14.88 -6.27
CA TRP A 86 16.50 -14.83 -5.16
C TRP A 86 16.23 -15.90 -4.11
N ALA A 87 14.98 -16.19 -3.77
CA ALA A 87 14.63 -17.26 -2.85
C ALA A 87 15.09 -18.62 -3.38
N ALA A 88 14.83 -18.92 -4.66
CA ALA A 88 15.33 -20.13 -5.32
C ALA A 88 16.86 -20.17 -5.34
N GLY A 89 17.53 -19.05 -5.67
CA GLY A 89 18.99 -18.94 -5.68
C GLY A 89 19.63 -19.15 -4.29
N ILE A 90 19.02 -18.61 -3.23
CA ILE A 90 19.48 -18.81 -1.85
C ILE A 90 19.33 -20.29 -1.45
N LEU A 91 18.20 -20.93 -1.75
CA LEU A 91 18.01 -22.35 -1.43
C LEU A 91 18.92 -23.26 -2.27
N ALA A 92 19.17 -22.92 -3.54
CA ALA A 92 20.14 -23.62 -4.37
C ALA A 92 21.55 -23.48 -3.81
N ALA A 93 21.94 -22.29 -3.34
CA ALA A 93 23.23 -22.07 -2.68
C ALA A 93 23.35 -22.85 -1.37
N TRP A 94 22.27 -22.98 -0.59
CA TRP A 94 22.22 -23.87 0.56
C TRP A 94 22.44 -25.33 0.16
N PHE A 95 21.72 -25.81 -0.85
CA PHE A 95 21.84 -27.19 -1.34
C PHE A 95 23.27 -27.50 -1.83
N VAL A 96 23.81 -26.65 -2.70
CA VAL A 96 25.19 -26.78 -3.21
C VAL A 96 26.20 -26.68 -2.08
N GLY A 97 26.03 -25.72 -1.16
CA GLY A 97 26.88 -25.56 0.01
C GLY A 97 26.88 -26.79 0.92
N THR A 98 25.72 -27.42 1.12
CA THR A 98 25.59 -28.69 1.87
C THR A 98 26.34 -29.82 1.19
N VAL A 99 26.25 -29.97 -0.14
CA VAL A 99 26.99 -30.99 -0.89
C VAL A 99 28.51 -30.77 -0.80
N ILE A 100 28.96 -29.53 -1.01
CA ILE A 100 30.39 -29.17 -0.97
C ILE A 100 30.99 -29.40 0.43
N THR A 101 30.21 -29.13 1.48
CA THR A 101 30.65 -29.26 2.88
C THR A 101 30.41 -30.65 3.46
N SER A 102 30.06 -31.65 2.64
CA SER A 102 29.74 -33.02 3.08
C SER A 102 28.69 -33.05 4.20
N GLY A 103 27.72 -32.15 4.16
CA GLY A 103 26.66 -32.04 5.17
C GLY A 103 26.95 -31.08 6.32
N ALA A 104 28.18 -30.61 6.55
CA ALA A 104 28.50 -29.80 7.72
C ALA A 104 27.68 -28.49 7.80
N LEU A 105 27.33 -27.88 6.66
CA LEU A 105 26.49 -26.68 6.60
C LEU A 105 25.09 -26.89 7.22
N THR A 106 24.52 -28.11 7.22
CA THR A 106 23.18 -28.36 7.77
C THR A 106 23.11 -28.19 9.28
N LEU A 107 24.24 -28.20 9.99
CA LEU A 107 24.30 -27.88 11.43
C LEU A 107 23.80 -26.46 11.73
N LEU A 108 23.92 -25.54 10.77
CA LEU A 108 23.40 -24.17 10.89
C LEU A 108 21.90 -24.08 10.59
N LEU A 109 21.27 -25.11 10.01
CA LEU A 109 19.86 -25.08 9.63
C LEU A 109 18.94 -24.98 10.85
N ALA A 110 19.19 -25.79 11.88
CA ALA A 110 18.38 -25.80 13.10
C ALA A 110 18.31 -24.43 13.79
N PRO A 111 19.44 -23.75 14.12
CA PRO A 111 19.35 -22.41 14.70
C PRO A 111 18.73 -21.38 13.76
N PHE A 112 18.90 -21.51 12.44
CA PHE A 112 18.34 -20.57 11.46
C PHE A 112 16.81 -20.70 11.37
N LEU A 113 16.29 -21.93 11.42
CA LEU A 113 14.86 -22.20 11.55
C LEU A 113 14.30 -21.66 12.86
N LEU A 114 15.02 -21.82 13.98
CA LEU A 114 14.62 -21.23 15.26
C LEU A 114 14.58 -19.70 15.21
N LEU A 115 15.51 -19.04 14.51
CA LEU A 115 15.46 -17.58 14.31
C LEU A 115 14.28 -17.15 13.43
N SER A 116 13.92 -17.94 12.42
CA SER A 116 12.72 -17.72 11.62
C SER A 116 11.46 -17.86 12.47
N LEU A 117 11.37 -18.91 13.29
CA LEU A 117 10.28 -19.14 14.25
C LEU A 117 10.18 -18.00 15.28
N ALA A 118 11.31 -17.56 15.84
CA ALA A 118 11.36 -16.44 16.77
C ALA A 118 10.87 -15.13 16.17
N ARG A 119 11.08 -14.91 14.85
CA ARG A 119 10.52 -13.76 14.13
C ARG A 119 9.00 -13.91 13.97
N TRP A 120 8.52 -15.09 13.60
CA TRP A 120 7.09 -15.37 13.46
C TRP A 120 6.33 -15.24 14.79
N LEU A 121 6.87 -15.76 15.89
CA LEU A 121 6.28 -15.66 17.24
C LEU A 121 6.15 -14.21 17.70
N ARG A 122 7.17 -13.38 17.44
CA ARG A 122 7.16 -11.96 17.80
C ARG A 122 6.20 -11.11 16.96
N ALA A 123 5.82 -11.59 15.77
CA ALA A 123 4.84 -10.92 14.93
C ALA A 123 3.39 -11.11 15.41
N ARG A 124 3.16 -11.88 16.47
CA ARG A 124 1.82 -12.09 17.07
C ARG A 124 1.56 -11.06 18.17
N ASP A 125 0.30 -10.71 18.38
CA ASP A 125 -0.10 -9.69 19.37
C ASP A 125 -0.25 -10.22 20.80
N LEU A 126 -0.13 -11.54 20.99
CA LEU A 126 -0.18 -12.17 22.30
C LEU A 126 1.16 -11.98 23.04
N GLY A 127 1.12 -11.32 24.20
CA GLY A 127 2.31 -11.01 25.00
C GLY A 127 3.18 -12.24 25.33
N LEU A 128 2.56 -13.39 25.61
CA LEU A 128 3.25 -14.65 25.88
C LEU A 128 4.06 -15.14 24.66
N LEU A 129 3.48 -15.07 23.45
CA LEU A 129 4.17 -15.49 22.23
C LEU A 129 5.34 -14.57 21.90
N ARG A 130 5.20 -13.26 22.17
CA ARG A 130 6.28 -12.30 22.03
C ARG A 130 7.45 -12.62 22.97
N PHE A 131 7.16 -12.91 24.25
CA PHE A 131 8.17 -13.32 25.22
C PHE A 131 8.86 -14.62 24.81
N LEU A 132 8.08 -15.65 24.44
CA LEU A 132 8.61 -16.91 23.93
C LEU A 132 9.52 -16.69 22.71
N GLY A 133 9.14 -15.81 21.79
CA GLY A 133 9.97 -15.44 20.65
C GLY A 133 11.32 -14.81 21.02
N VAL A 134 11.42 -14.09 22.15
CA VAL A 134 12.71 -13.59 22.67
C VAL A 134 13.54 -14.74 23.21
N VAL A 135 12.96 -15.65 23.99
CA VAL A 135 13.65 -16.82 24.54
C VAL A 135 14.21 -17.71 23.43
N VAL A 136 13.38 -18.04 22.43
CA VAL A 136 13.80 -18.82 21.25
C VAL A 136 14.91 -18.12 20.48
N ARG A 137 14.87 -16.79 20.35
CA ARG A 137 15.93 -16.02 19.70
C ARG A 137 17.26 -16.14 20.46
N VAL A 138 17.26 -15.98 21.79
CA VAL A 138 18.46 -16.08 22.61
C VAL A 138 19.06 -17.48 22.52
N TYR A 139 18.23 -18.52 22.64
CA TYR A 139 18.65 -19.91 22.49
C TYR A 139 19.23 -20.20 21.10
N ALA A 140 18.62 -19.68 20.04
CA ALA A 140 19.13 -19.83 18.68
C ALA A 140 20.51 -19.18 18.48
N TRP A 141 20.74 -18.00 19.06
CA TRP A 141 22.08 -17.36 19.02
C TRP A 141 23.11 -18.14 19.82
N TRP A 142 22.74 -18.67 20.98
CA TRP A 142 23.61 -19.57 21.76
C TRP A 142 23.97 -20.83 20.96
N MET A 143 23.00 -21.47 20.30
CA MET A 143 23.22 -22.61 19.40
C MET A 143 24.18 -22.26 18.26
N ILE A 144 24.03 -21.10 17.62
CA ILE A 144 24.98 -20.63 16.57
C ILE A 144 26.39 -20.51 17.15
N ALA A 145 26.54 -19.89 18.32
CA ALA A 145 27.84 -19.72 18.96
C ALA A 145 28.50 -21.08 19.25
N VAL A 146 27.75 -22.04 19.79
CA VAL A 146 28.24 -23.40 20.06
C VAL A 146 28.67 -24.10 18.77
N VAL A 147 27.85 -24.06 17.72
CA VAL A 147 28.18 -24.68 16.42
C VAL A 147 29.43 -24.04 15.81
N VAL A 148 29.55 -22.71 15.84
CA VAL A 148 30.73 -22.01 15.32
C VAL A 148 31.98 -22.36 16.11
N ILE A 149 31.91 -22.38 17.45
CA ILE A 149 33.04 -22.79 18.31
C ILE A 149 33.44 -24.24 18.02
N ALA A 150 32.48 -25.15 17.86
CA ALA A 150 32.74 -26.54 17.53
C ALA A 150 33.42 -26.71 16.16
N LEU A 151 32.96 -25.95 15.14
CA LEU A 151 33.57 -25.95 13.81
C LEU A 151 35.00 -25.39 13.85
N ILE A 152 35.25 -24.31 14.60
CA ILE A 152 36.59 -23.74 14.77
C ILE A 152 37.50 -24.74 15.50
N GLY A 153 37.03 -25.32 16.61
CA GLY A 153 37.79 -26.30 17.38
C GLY A 153 38.15 -27.54 16.56
N LEU A 154 37.20 -28.07 15.79
CA LEU A 154 37.43 -29.19 14.88
C LEU A 154 38.41 -28.82 13.75
N GLY A 155 38.31 -27.61 13.21
CA GLY A 155 39.24 -27.10 12.19
C GLY A 155 40.67 -26.97 12.71
N LEU A 156 40.83 -26.44 13.93
CA LEU A 156 42.13 -26.34 14.60
C LEU A 156 42.71 -27.72 14.93
N ALA A 157 41.90 -28.67 15.40
CA ALA A 157 42.34 -30.03 15.71
C ALA A 157 42.81 -30.79 14.44
N LEU A 158 42.05 -30.69 13.34
CA LEU A 158 42.43 -31.29 12.06
C LEU A 158 43.62 -30.58 11.40
N GLY A 159 43.74 -29.25 11.57
CA GLY A 159 44.89 -28.47 11.10
C GLY A 159 46.17 -28.74 11.88
N GLY A 160 46.08 -28.92 13.20
CA GLY A 160 47.20 -29.33 14.05
C GLY A 160 47.70 -30.73 13.69
N ALA A 161 46.79 -31.68 13.43
CA ALA A 161 47.14 -33.01 12.94
C ALA A 161 47.81 -32.98 11.54
N PHE A 162 47.46 -32.02 10.69
CA PHE A 162 48.13 -31.81 9.39
C PHE A 162 49.53 -31.22 9.55
N GLY A 163 49.74 -30.32 10.52
CA GLY A 163 51.05 -29.79 10.89
C GLY A 163 51.99 -30.87 11.43
N ASP A 164 51.49 -31.77 12.29
CA ASP A 164 52.25 -32.92 12.78
C ASP A 164 52.58 -33.93 11.67
N LEU A 165 51.66 -34.18 10.73
CA LEU A 165 51.92 -35.09 9.60
C LEU A 165 53.01 -34.57 8.65
N VAL A 166 53.03 -33.26 8.37
CA VAL A 166 54.07 -32.61 7.56
C VAL A 166 55.39 -32.52 8.34
N GLY A 167 55.35 -32.26 9.64
CA GLY A 167 56.53 -32.25 10.52
C GLY A 167 57.19 -33.63 10.66
N VAL A 168 56.39 -34.69 10.78
CA VAL A 168 56.86 -36.08 10.81
C VAL A 168 57.41 -36.51 9.44
N GLY A 169 56.75 -36.12 8.33
CA GLY A 169 57.27 -36.34 6.97
C GLY A 169 58.60 -35.61 6.69
N ALA A 170 58.77 -34.39 7.23
CA ALA A 170 60.03 -33.66 7.16
C ALA A 170 61.13 -34.32 8.02
N LEU A 171 60.78 -34.90 9.18
CA LEU A 171 61.71 -35.64 10.03
C LEU A 171 62.22 -36.92 9.35
N PHE A 172 61.36 -37.65 8.61
CA PHE A 172 61.77 -38.81 7.81
C PHE A 172 62.66 -38.43 6.61
N LEU A 173 62.42 -37.28 5.99
CA LEU A 173 63.28 -36.76 4.93
C LEU A 173 64.67 -36.32 5.46
N THR A 174 64.75 -35.80 6.68
CA THR A 174 66.03 -35.45 7.32
C THR A 174 66.78 -36.67 7.85
N ASP A 175 66.08 -37.68 8.40
CA ASP A 175 66.71 -38.91 8.92
C ASP A 175 67.26 -39.81 7.80
N SER A 176 66.70 -39.70 6.58
CA SER A 176 67.26 -40.34 5.38
C SER A 176 68.55 -39.69 4.87
N LEU A 177 68.88 -38.47 5.31
CA LEU A 177 70.06 -37.71 4.90
C LEU A 177 71.18 -37.75 5.96
N THR A 178 70.85 -38.07 7.21
CA THR A 178 71.82 -38.21 8.31
C THR A 178 71.62 -39.56 8.98
N GLY A 179 72.37 -40.57 8.54
CA GLY A 179 72.28 -41.92 9.09
C GLY A 179 72.57 -41.96 10.59
N SER A 180 71.53 -42.13 11.39
CA SER A 180 71.64 -42.52 12.80
C SER A 180 70.52 -43.49 13.18
N SER A 181 70.90 -44.76 13.31
CA SER A 181 70.04 -45.84 13.79
C SER A 181 69.68 -45.65 15.26
N SER A 182 68.39 -45.52 15.57
CA SER A 182 67.89 -45.88 16.90
C SER A 182 66.60 -46.67 16.80
N SER A 183 66.68 -47.90 17.30
CA SER A 183 65.61 -48.89 17.40
C SER A 183 64.64 -48.53 18.52
N SER A 184 63.35 -48.43 18.24
CA SER A 184 62.32 -48.79 19.22
C SER A 184 61.15 -49.51 18.56
N SER A 185 61.00 -50.76 18.95
CA SER A 185 59.92 -51.67 18.59
C SER A 185 58.70 -51.44 19.49
N GLY A 186 57.53 -51.29 18.88
CA GLY A 186 56.23 -51.44 19.54
C GLY A 186 55.16 -51.81 18.51
N PRO A 187 54.71 -53.08 18.45
CA PRO A 187 53.70 -53.52 17.50
C PRO A 187 52.34 -53.58 18.18
N PHE A 188 51.43 -52.67 17.85
CA PHE A 188 49.99 -52.95 17.98
C PHE A 188 49.21 -52.17 16.93
N GLY A 189 48.67 -52.91 15.97
CA GLY A 189 47.86 -52.38 14.88
C GLY A 189 46.43 -52.07 15.32
N GLY A 190 45.89 -51.01 14.75
CA GLY A 190 44.46 -50.82 14.53
C GLY A 190 44.26 -50.37 13.08
N PRO A 191 43.47 -51.07 12.25
CA PRO A 191 43.13 -50.59 10.92
C PRO A 191 42.02 -49.54 11.06
N GLY A 192 42.40 -48.28 11.11
CA GLY A 192 41.48 -47.15 11.27
C GLY A 192 41.62 -46.14 10.15
N GLY A 193 41.07 -46.45 8.98
CA GLY A 193 40.62 -45.52 7.93
C GLY A 193 41.48 -44.28 7.66
N SER A 194 42.47 -44.43 6.78
CA SER A 194 43.04 -43.32 6.01
C SER A 194 41.98 -42.64 5.15
N SER A 195 41.31 -41.62 5.71
CA SER A 195 40.50 -40.63 4.97
C SER A 195 41.03 -39.20 5.19
N SER A 196 42.29 -39.08 5.58
CA SER A 196 42.91 -37.89 6.17
C SER A 196 43.36 -36.80 5.19
N GLY A 197 42.64 -36.61 4.07
CA GLY A 197 42.88 -35.53 3.12
C GLY A 197 41.62 -34.73 2.74
N SER A 198 40.45 -35.35 2.79
CA SER A 198 39.19 -34.73 2.35
C SER A 198 38.47 -33.96 3.48
N GLY A 199 38.58 -34.42 4.73
CA GLY A 199 37.86 -33.81 5.87
C GLY A 199 38.34 -32.40 6.25
N GLY A 200 39.65 -32.14 6.18
CA GLY A 200 40.22 -30.82 6.47
C GLY A 200 39.84 -29.76 5.42
N LEU A 201 39.85 -30.13 4.13
CA LEU A 201 39.38 -29.28 3.05
C LEU A 201 37.88 -28.99 3.19
N ALA A 202 37.06 -30.00 3.52
CA ALA A 202 35.62 -29.84 3.71
C ALA A 202 35.26 -28.83 4.82
N LEU A 203 36.06 -28.74 5.89
CA LEU A 203 35.82 -27.78 6.98
C LEU A 203 36.08 -26.32 6.57
N TRP A 204 37.12 -26.06 5.77
CA TRP A 204 37.40 -24.72 5.24
C TRP A 204 36.37 -24.27 4.19
N MET A 205 35.65 -25.21 3.58
CA MET A 205 34.55 -24.88 2.67
C MET A 205 33.31 -24.34 3.40
N VAL A 206 33.11 -24.63 4.69
CA VAL A 206 31.96 -24.12 5.47
C VAL A 206 31.96 -22.59 5.58
N PRO A 207 33.03 -21.92 6.06
CA PRO A 207 33.05 -20.46 6.09
C PRO A 207 33.00 -19.86 4.68
N LEU A 208 33.63 -20.49 3.67
CA LEU A 208 33.60 -20.00 2.30
C LEU A 208 32.18 -20.03 1.71
N THR A 209 31.45 -21.14 1.87
CA THR A 209 30.06 -21.27 1.42
C THR A 209 29.13 -20.33 2.19
N PHE A 210 29.36 -20.15 3.49
CA PHE A 210 28.63 -19.18 4.30
C PHE A 210 28.88 -17.73 3.83
N VAL A 211 30.12 -17.35 3.52
CA VAL A 211 30.43 -16.06 2.90
C VAL A 211 29.71 -15.90 1.56
N GLY A 212 29.65 -16.96 0.73
CA GLY A 212 28.85 -16.97 -0.49
C GLY A 212 27.36 -16.66 -0.25
N LEU A 213 26.76 -17.25 0.77
CA LEU A 213 25.37 -16.94 1.18
C LEU A 213 25.20 -15.49 1.63
N VAL A 214 26.13 -14.97 2.43
CA VAL A 214 26.13 -13.56 2.88
C VAL A 214 26.21 -12.63 1.66
N VAL A 215 27.06 -12.94 0.69
CA VAL A 215 27.19 -12.17 -0.56
C VAL A 215 25.89 -12.20 -1.36
N LEU A 216 25.22 -13.36 -1.50
CA LEU A 216 23.93 -13.45 -2.19
C LEU A 216 22.85 -12.58 -1.52
N VAL A 217 22.76 -12.59 -0.19
CA VAL A 217 21.83 -11.72 0.57
C VAL A 217 22.17 -10.24 0.37
N ALA A 218 23.45 -9.88 0.34
CA ALA A 218 23.89 -8.52 0.05
C ALA A 218 23.55 -8.10 -1.38
N LEU A 219 23.73 -8.98 -2.37
CA LEU A 219 23.39 -8.73 -3.77
C LEU A 219 21.88 -8.56 -3.98
N GLN A 220 21.06 -9.41 -3.34
CA GLN A 220 19.61 -9.26 -3.33
C GLN A 220 19.19 -7.88 -2.84
N ARG A 221 19.68 -7.44 -1.67
CA ARG A 221 19.36 -6.10 -1.13
C ARG A 221 19.91 -4.98 -2.01
N SER A 222 21.11 -5.16 -2.55
CA SER A 222 21.73 -4.19 -3.46
C SER A 222 20.91 -4.00 -4.73
N GLN A 223 20.33 -5.07 -5.29
CA GLN A 223 19.48 -4.97 -6.46
C GLN A 223 18.18 -4.21 -6.14
N VAL A 224 17.52 -4.49 -5.01
CA VAL A 224 16.33 -3.74 -4.58
C VAL A 224 16.66 -2.25 -4.40
N ALA A 225 17.77 -1.95 -3.72
CA ALA A 225 18.20 -0.57 -3.50
C ALA A 225 18.48 0.15 -4.83
N ARG A 226 19.13 -0.51 -5.81
CA ARG A 226 19.37 0.06 -7.15
C ARG A 226 18.08 0.30 -7.95
N VAL A 227 17.08 -0.58 -7.82
CA VAL A 227 15.77 -0.38 -8.46
C VAL A 227 15.11 0.88 -7.87
N ILE A 228 15.13 1.05 -6.56
CA ILE A 228 14.55 2.22 -5.88
C ILE A 228 15.28 3.51 -6.28
N THR A 229 16.62 3.55 -6.18
CA THR A 229 17.37 4.79 -6.43
C THR A 229 17.57 5.10 -7.92
N GLY A 230 17.51 4.10 -8.80
CA GLY A 230 17.76 4.25 -10.23
C GLY A 230 16.48 4.30 -11.04
N GLU A 231 15.77 3.17 -11.12
CA GLU A 231 14.58 3.00 -11.95
C GLU A 231 13.37 3.78 -11.41
N LEU A 232 13.17 3.76 -10.09
CA LEU A 232 12.13 4.53 -9.39
C LEU A 232 12.64 5.91 -8.92
N SER A 233 13.69 6.45 -9.55
CA SER A 233 14.05 7.86 -9.36
C SER A 233 12.98 8.77 -9.96
N ARG A 234 12.79 9.97 -9.41
CA ARG A 234 11.76 10.93 -9.87
C ARG A 234 11.82 11.16 -11.39
N HIS A 235 13.01 11.31 -11.94
CA HIS A 235 13.22 11.54 -13.38
C HIS A 235 12.88 10.31 -14.23
N ARG A 236 13.25 9.11 -13.78
CA ARG A 236 13.04 7.88 -14.57
C ARG A 236 11.62 7.33 -14.45
N TYR A 237 10.97 7.54 -13.31
CA TYR A 237 9.55 7.22 -13.13
C TYR A 237 8.66 8.05 -14.07
N ALA A 238 9.05 9.29 -14.38
CA ALA A 238 8.34 10.14 -15.33
C ALA A 238 8.31 9.55 -16.75
N ASP A 239 9.35 8.80 -17.16
CA ASP A 239 9.41 8.12 -18.45
C ASP A 239 8.55 6.86 -18.46
N HIS A 240 7.36 6.99 -19.04
CA HIS A 240 6.41 5.87 -19.16
C HIS A 240 6.85 4.80 -20.15
N ALA A 241 7.36 5.21 -21.31
CA ALA A 241 7.62 4.27 -22.40
C ALA A 241 8.81 3.36 -22.07
N GLY A 242 9.75 3.87 -21.29
CA GLY A 242 10.97 3.16 -20.87
C GLY A 242 10.84 2.29 -19.61
N ASP A 243 9.66 2.13 -19.01
CA ASP A 243 9.53 1.40 -17.73
C ASP A 243 9.81 -0.11 -17.90
N PRO A 244 10.89 -0.64 -17.30
CA PRO A 244 11.22 -2.06 -17.36
C PRO A 244 10.18 -2.99 -16.70
N ALA A 245 9.36 -2.48 -15.78
CA ALA A 245 8.30 -3.29 -15.16
C ALA A 245 7.17 -3.59 -16.17
N GLU A 246 6.78 -2.59 -16.96
CA GLU A 246 5.74 -2.74 -17.98
C GLU A 246 6.20 -3.53 -19.21
N ALA A 247 7.49 -3.51 -19.53
CA ALA A 247 8.06 -4.26 -20.65
C ALA A 247 8.05 -5.79 -20.45
N THR A 248 7.54 -6.28 -19.31
CA THR A 248 7.48 -7.70 -19.02
C THR A 248 6.57 -8.45 -19.99
N PRO A 249 7.06 -9.52 -20.66
CA PRO A 249 6.22 -10.34 -21.52
C PRO A 249 5.25 -11.22 -20.71
N GLY A 250 3.99 -11.29 -21.14
CA GLY A 250 3.00 -12.22 -20.61
C GLY A 250 1.58 -11.95 -21.13
N PRO A 251 0.90 -12.91 -21.80
CA PRO A 251 -0.41 -12.68 -22.42
C PRO A 251 -1.51 -12.34 -21.40
N ARG A 252 -1.42 -12.91 -20.19
CA ARG A 252 -2.35 -12.61 -19.08
C ARG A 252 -2.14 -11.19 -18.56
N PHE A 253 -0.90 -10.81 -18.29
CA PHE A 253 -0.59 -9.46 -17.81
C PHE A 253 -1.02 -8.40 -18.83
N GLU A 254 -0.77 -8.63 -20.12
CA GLU A 254 -1.20 -7.71 -21.18
C GLU A 254 -2.72 -7.52 -21.23
N ARG A 255 -3.48 -8.60 -21.03
CA ARG A 255 -4.95 -8.54 -20.97
C ARG A 255 -5.41 -7.73 -19.76
N ILE A 256 -4.89 -8.04 -18.58
CA ILE A 256 -5.25 -7.36 -17.32
C ILE A 256 -4.86 -5.88 -17.38
N ARG A 257 -3.67 -5.57 -17.90
CA ARG A 257 -3.19 -4.21 -18.13
C ARG A 257 -4.18 -3.40 -18.97
N ARG A 258 -4.65 -3.94 -20.10
CA ARG A 258 -5.62 -3.25 -20.96
C ARG A 258 -6.94 -2.98 -20.25
N ARG A 259 -7.43 -3.95 -19.46
CA ARG A 259 -8.65 -3.80 -18.64
C ARG A 259 -8.50 -2.68 -17.61
N ILE A 260 -7.45 -2.74 -16.78
CA ILE A 260 -7.20 -1.74 -15.72
C ILE A 260 -7.07 -0.33 -16.31
N ARG A 261 -6.37 -0.17 -17.45
CA ARG A 261 -6.25 1.14 -18.10
C ARG A 261 -7.58 1.72 -18.56
N ALA A 262 -8.50 0.89 -19.01
CA ALA A 262 -9.84 1.32 -19.40
C ALA A 262 -10.71 1.68 -18.18
N GLU A 263 -10.55 0.95 -17.07
CA GLU A 263 -11.37 1.08 -15.87
C GLU A 263 -10.92 2.23 -14.94
N GLN A 264 -9.62 2.37 -14.67
CA GLN A 264 -9.09 3.21 -13.58
C GLN A 264 -9.34 4.72 -13.74
N HIS A 265 -9.59 5.19 -14.97
CA HIS A 265 -9.90 6.60 -15.28
C HIS A 265 -11.28 6.76 -15.94
N SER A 266 -12.11 5.71 -15.90
CA SER A 266 -13.46 5.78 -16.44
C SER A 266 -14.34 6.72 -15.59
N PRO A 267 -15.14 7.60 -16.22
CA PRO A 267 -16.16 8.37 -15.53
C PRO A 267 -17.37 7.51 -15.13
N LEU A 268 -17.56 6.35 -15.77
CA LEU A 268 -18.50 5.32 -15.33
C LEU A 268 -17.81 4.41 -14.33
N VAL A 269 -18.18 4.53 -13.05
CA VAL A 269 -17.59 3.76 -11.95
C VAL A 269 -18.51 2.62 -11.57
N MET A 270 -17.99 1.41 -11.68
CA MET A 270 -18.68 0.18 -11.29
C MET A 270 -18.30 -0.18 -9.87
N TYR A 271 -19.29 -0.22 -8.97
CA TYR A 271 -19.04 -0.26 -7.53
C TYR A 271 -19.54 -1.54 -6.86
N ASP A 272 -18.90 -1.90 -5.73
CA ASP A 272 -19.39 -2.93 -4.81
C ASP A 272 -20.34 -2.30 -3.80
N VAL A 273 -21.48 -2.93 -3.53
CA VAL A 273 -22.53 -2.35 -2.67
C VAL A 273 -22.05 -2.11 -1.23
N ASN A 274 -21.06 -2.87 -0.76
CA ASN A 274 -20.52 -2.71 0.60
C ASN A 274 -19.55 -1.53 0.73
N ASP A 275 -18.90 -1.14 -0.37
CA ASP A 275 -18.00 0.00 -0.42
C ASP A 275 -18.13 0.73 -1.77
N PRO A 276 -19.17 1.58 -1.94
CA PRO A 276 -19.50 2.15 -3.23
C PRO A 276 -18.48 3.18 -3.73
N LEU A 277 -17.68 3.75 -2.82
CA LEU A 277 -16.71 4.81 -3.10
C LEU A 277 -15.26 4.32 -2.97
N CYS A 278 -15.06 3.00 -3.01
CA CYS A 278 -13.76 2.34 -2.99
C CYS A 278 -12.77 3.03 -3.94
N GLY A 279 -11.59 3.35 -3.42
CA GLY A 279 -10.57 4.15 -4.09
C GLY A 279 -10.49 5.58 -3.59
N ALA A 280 -11.57 6.18 -3.11
CA ALA A 280 -11.59 7.59 -2.70
C ALA A 280 -11.01 7.83 -1.29
N GLY A 281 -10.71 6.77 -0.54
CA GLY A 281 -10.22 6.85 0.83
C GLY A 281 -11.35 6.85 1.86
N GLU A 282 -11.04 7.33 3.06
CA GLU A 282 -11.97 7.29 4.19
C GLU A 282 -12.96 8.45 4.14
N PRO A 283 -14.25 8.24 4.48
CA PRO A 283 -15.24 9.30 4.51
C PRO A 283 -14.90 10.35 5.58
N TYR A 284 -14.89 11.62 5.19
CA TYR A 284 -14.51 12.74 6.05
C TYR A 284 -15.69 13.71 6.23
N TYR A 285 -16.49 13.49 7.28
CA TYR A 285 -17.70 14.25 7.60
C TYR A 285 -18.69 14.42 6.42
N PRO A 286 -19.21 13.33 5.84
CA PRO A 286 -20.27 13.41 4.84
C PRO A 286 -21.54 14.03 5.44
N TRP A 287 -22.23 14.84 4.65
CA TRP A 287 -23.46 15.51 5.07
C TRP A 287 -24.45 15.63 3.93
N HIS A 288 -25.72 15.79 4.29
CA HIS A 288 -26.80 16.03 3.35
C HIS A 288 -27.72 17.12 3.88
N LEU A 289 -28.41 17.81 2.98
CA LEU A 289 -29.32 18.90 3.29
C LEU A 289 -30.55 18.80 2.40
N SER A 290 -31.73 18.80 3.03
CA SER A 290 -33.03 18.85 2.36
C SER A 290 -33.73 20.17 2.68
N VAL A 291 -34.22 20.87 1.66
CA VAL A 291 -34.95 22.15 1.81
C VAL A 291 -36.16 22.16 0.88
N GLU A 292 -37.28 22.68 1.36
CA GLU A 292 -38.48 22.86 0.54
C GLU A 292 -38.28 24.02 -0.44
N LEU A 293 -38.58 23.77 -1.72
CA LEU A 293 -38.52 24.78 -2.76
C LEU A 293 -39.76 25.67 -2.67
N ARG A 294 -39.57 26.88 -2.14
CA ARG A 294 -40.61 27.91 -2.05
C ARG A 294 -40.40 29.00 -3.09
N PRO A 295 -41.39 29.28 -3.97
CA PRO A 295 -41.32 30.38 -4.93
C PRO A 295 -41.13 31.71 -4.19
N ARG A 296 -40.30 32.60 -4.75
CA ARG A 296 -40.03 33.91 -4.17
C ARG A 296 -41.22 34.86 -4.34
N GLU A 297 -41.58 35.60 -3.29
CA GLU A 297 -42.75 36.50 -3.28
C GLU A 297 -42.59 37.77 -4.15
N ASP A 298 -41.35 38.14 -4.48
CA ASP A 298 -41.02 39.30 -5.32
C ASP A 298 -41.10 39.01 -6.84
N LEU A 299 -41.35 37.76 -7.23
CA LEU A 299 -41.67 37.40 -8.59
C LEU A 299 -43.06 37.97 -8.86
N GLY A 300 -43.15 38.96 -9.75
CA GLY A 300 -44.41 39.56 -10.13
C GLY A 300 -45.48 38.51 -10.51
N PRO A 301 -46.77 38.84 -10.43
CA PRO A 301 -47.88 37.88 -10.43
C PRO A 301 -47.92 36.90 -11.63
N ASP A 302 -47.28 37.24 -12.75
CA ASP A 302 -47.23 36.40 -13.95
C ASP A 302 -45.96 35.53 -14.09
N ARG A 303 -44.95 35.69 -13.22
CA ARG A 303 -43.66 34.99 -13.36
C ARG A 303 -43.55 33.80 -12.41
N LYS A 304 -43.70 32.59 -12.95
CA LYS A 304 -43.43 31.35 -12.21
C LYS A 304 -41.93 31.08 -12.09
N PRO A 305 -41.46 30.47 -10.99
CA PRO A 305 -40.07 30.06 -10.87
C PRO A 305 -39.73 29.00 -11.91
N THR A 306 -38.50 29.04 -12.41
CA THR A 306 -38.01 28.05 -13.37
C THR A 306 -37.77 26.72 -12.65
N PRO A 307 -38.23 25.58 -13.21
CA PRO A 307 -37.89 24.26 -12.68
C PRO A 307 -36.38 24.09 -12.58
N LEU A 308 -35.92 23.61 -11.42
CA LEU A 308 -34.50 23.45 -11.14
C LEU A 308 -34.07 22.04 -11.52
N THR A 309 -33.24 21.92 -12.56
CA THR A 309 -32.59 20.68 -12.98
C THR A 309 -31.21 20.58 -12.34
N ASN A 310 -30.72 19.35 -12.17
CA ASN A 310 -29.35 19.12 -11.73
C ASN A 310 -28.34 19.71 -12.73
N THR A 311 -28.64 19.69 -14.04
CA THR A 311 -27.81 20.38 -15.05
C THR A 311 -27.67 21.88 -14.78
N HIS A 312 -28.76 22.59 -14.48
CA HIS A 312 -28.69 24.03 -14.14
C HIS A 312 -27.83 24.30 -12.90
N LEU A 313 -27.86 23.40 -11.91
CA LEU A 313 -27.05 23.51 -10.70
C LEU A 313 -25.57 23.30 -10.99
N VAL A 314 -25.22 22.25 -11.73
CA VAL A 314 -23.84 21.96 -12.14
C VAL A 314 -23.26 23.11 -12.99
N GLU A 315 -24.05 23.68 -13.90
CA GLU A 315 -23.67 24.85 -14.71
C GLU A 315 -23.28 26.09 -13.88
N ARG A 316 -23.81 26.23 -12.67
CA ARG A 316 -23.46 27.32 -11.74
C ARG A 316 -22.35 26.95 -10.77
N ILE A 317 -22.26 25.70 -10.35
CA ILE A 317 -21.22 25.24 -9.42
C ILE A 317 -19.85 25.16 -10.10
N VAL A 318 -19.78 24.59 -11.31
CA VAL A 318 -18.50 24.34 -12.01
C VAL A 318 -17.68 25.62 -12.24
N PRO A 319 -18.23 26.75 -12.72
CA PRO A 319 -17.46 27.98 -12.91
C PRO A 319 -16.91 28.59 -11.62
N LEU A 320 -17.61 28.40 -10.50
CA LEU A 320 -17.17 28.86 -9.17
C LEU A 320 -16.04 27.99 -8.63
N LEU A 321 -16.09 26.67 -8.85
CA LEU A 321 -14.99 25.77 -8.54
C LEU A 321 -13.78 26.06 -9.43
N GLN A 322 -13.97 26.25 -10.74
CA GLN A 322 -12.89 26.65 -11.65
C GLN A 322 -12.24 27.99 -11.25
N ALA A 323 -12.97 28.88 -10.58
CA ALA A 323 -12.41 30.13 -10.05
C ALA A 323 -11.35 29.89 -8.97
N LEU A 324 -11.42 28.78 -8.24
CA LEU A 324 -10.40 28.40 -7.25
C LEU A 324 -9.04 28.09 -7.90
N ARG A 325 -9.01 27.84 -9.22
CA ARG A 325 -7.77 27.57 -9.93
C ARG A 325 -6.95 28.82 -10.23
N VAL A 326 -7.56 30.00 -10.07
CA VAL A 326 -6.94 31.30 -10.33
C VAL A 326 -6.42 31.88 -9.02
N PRO A 327 -5.13 32.24 -8.93
CA PRO A 327 -4.57 32.86 -7.74
C PRO A 327 -5.18 34.26 -7.52
N SER A 328 -5.27 34.68 -6.27
CA SER A 328 -5.63 36.06 -5.94
C SER A 328 -4.58 37.03 -6.48
N PRO A 329 -4.97 38.15 -7.12
CA PRO A 329 -4.03 39.09 -7.72
C PRO A 329 -3.28 39.86 -6.63
N HIS A 330 -2.12 39.38 -6.20
CA HIS A 330 -1.29 40.01 -5.18
C HIS A 330 0.18 39.90 -5.57
N GLY A 331 0.83 41.06 -5.72
CA GLY A 331 2.26 41.15 -6.01
C GLY A 331 2.57 41.16 -7.51
N SER A 332 3.73 40.61 -7.87
CA SER A 332 4.15 40.49 -9.27
C SER A 332 3.65 39.18 -9.89
N PRO A 333 3.47 39.10 -11.23
CA PRO A 333 3.06 37.86 -11.90
C PRO A 333 3.99 36.67 -11.62
N GLN A 334 5.26 36.93 -11.32
CA GLN A 334 6.25 35.92 -10.93
C GLN A 334 6.00 35.38 -9.51
N ALA A 335 5.60 36.25 -8.57
CA ALA A 335 5.24 35.84 -7.21
C ALA A 335 3.96 34.98 -7.23
N GLU A 336 2.95 35.38 -8.01
CA GLU A 336 1.71 34.60 -8.21
C GLU A 336 1.99 33.24 -8.87
N ALA A 337 2.91 33.20 -9.84
CA ALA A 337 3.35 31.96 -10.44
C ALA A 337 4.12 31.06 -9.45
N ALA A 338 4.81 31.64 -8.46
CA ALA A 338 5.58 30.89 -7.46
C ALA A 338 4.71 30.32 -6.32
N VAL A 339 3.51 30.86 -6.06
CA VAL A 339 2.61 30.33 -5.03
C VAL A 339 2.18 28.90 -5.39
N GLN A 340 2.62 27.95 -4.56
CA GLN A 340 2.21 26.55 -4.63
C GLN A 340 0.88 26.36 -3.90
N ASP A 341 -0.21 26.75 -4.56
CA ASP A 341 -1.57 26.40 -4.12
C ASP A 341 -2.09 25.23 -4.95
N ARG A 342 -2.37 24.10 -4.30
CA ARG A 342 -2.84 22.87 -4.95
C ARG A 342 -4.29 22.96 -5.44
N LEU A 343 -5.06 23.95 -4.97
CA LEU A 343 -6.36 24.28 -5.57
C LEU A 343 -6.23 24.70 -7.05
N ARG A 344 -5.04 25.12 -7.50
CA ARG A 344 -4.77 25.42 -8.91
C ARG A 344 -4.81 24.19 -9.81
N GLU A 345 -4.52 23.03 -9.23
CA GLU A 345 -4.43 21.72 -9.88
C GLU A 345 -5.72 20.90 -9.67
N LEU A 346 -6.79 21.54 -9.17
CA LEU A 346 -8.05 20.84 -8.90
C LEU A 346 -8.64 20.26 -10.18
N VAL A 347 -9.17 19.04 -10.06
CA VAL A 347 -9.85 18.32 -11.14
C VAL A 347 -11.34 18.31 -10.84
N ILE A 348 -12.13 18.73 -11.82
CA ILE A 348 -13.59 18.70 -11.77
C ILE A 348 -14.06 17.81 -12.89
N ASP A 349 -14.80 16.77 -12.56
CA ASP A 349 -15.36 15.86 -13.52
C ASP A 349 -16.71 15.30 -13.05
N GLU A 350 -17.46 14.73 -13.99
CA GLU A 350 -18.73 14.08 -13.67
C GLU A 350 -18.53 12.57 -13.73
N CYS A 351 -19.05 11.87 -12.72
CA CYS A 351 -19.01 10.43 -12.67
C CYS A 351 -20.39 9.84 -12.37
N VAL A 352 -20.62 8.64 -12.89
CA VAL A 352 -21.85 7.88 -12.67
C VAL A 352 -21.48 6.55 -12.05
N PHE A 353 -22.01 6.30 -10.86
CA PHE A 353 -21.86 5.04 -10.14
C PHE A 353 -22.99 4.09 -10.53
N VAL A 354 -22.63 2.91 -11.01
CA VAL A 354 -23.55 1.85 -11.42
C VAL A 354 -23.12 0.54 -10.75
N PRO A 355 -24.04 -0.27 -10.21
CA PRO A 355 -23.68 -1.56 -9.65
C PRO A 355 -23.13 -2.47 -10.74
N VAL A 356 -22.27 -3.41 -10.35
CA VAL A 356 -21.76 -4.44 -11.26
C VAL A 356 -22.83 -5.49 -11.60
N ASP A 357 -23.90 -5.55 -10.80
CA ASP A 357 -25.00 -6.49 -10.94
C ASP A 357 -25.60 -6.53 -12.36
N GLY A 358 -25.76 -7.73 -12.89
CA GLY A 358 -26.38 -7.97 -14.19
C GLY A 358 -25.40 -8.09 -15.36
N LEU A 359 -24.10 -7.80 -15.16
CA LEU A 359 -23.08 -8.05 -16.18
C LEU A 359 -22.74 -9.55 -16.26
N PRO A 360 -22.74 -10.16 -17.46
CA PRO A 360 -22.37 -11.57 -17.61
C PRO A 360 -20.86 -11.78 -17.47
N HIS A 361 -20.05 -10.81 -17.88
CA HIS A 361 -18.59 -10.86 -17.78
C HIS A 361 -17.98 -9.46 -17.71
N ARG A 362 -16.82 -9.33 -17.04
CA ARG A 362 -16.09 -8.05 -16.87
C ARG A 362 -15.75 -7.37 -18.20
N ASP A 363 -15.37 -8.14 -19.23
CA ASP A 363 -15.02 -7.59 -20.56
C ASP A 363 -16.19 -6.91 -21.28
N GLN A 364 -17.42 -7.18 -20.84
CA GLN A 364 -18.62 -6.58 -21.41
C GLN A 364 -19.04 -5.32 -20.66
N ALA A 365 -18.24 -4.85 -19.68
CA ALA A 365 -18.46 -3.58 -19.02
C ALA A 365 -18.52 -2.44 -20.06
N PRO A 366 -19.68 -1.75 -20.23
CA PRO A 366 -19.85 -0.75 -21.27
C PRO A 366 -19.18 0.58 -20.86
N LEU A 367 -17.85 0.61 -20.89
CA LEU A 367 -17.03 1.78 -20.55
C LEU A 367 -16.92 2.80 -21.69
N SER A 368 -17.79 2.73 -22.69
CA SER A 368 -17.73 3.63 -23.85
C SER A 368 -18.21 5.05 -23.48
N PRO A 369 -17.63 6.11 -24.07
CA PRO A 369 -18.08 7.48 -23.82
C PRO A 369 -19.55 7.72 -24.17
N GLN A 370 -20.05 7.03 -25.19
CA GLN A 370 -21.46 7.08 -25.61
C GLN A 370 -22.38 6.51 -24.54
N PHE A 371 -22.04 5.32 -24.03
CA PHE A 371 -22.80 4.71 -22.95
C PHE A 371 -22.75 5.56 -21.68
N PHE A 372 -21.60 6.15 -21.35
CA PHE A 372 -21.51 7.10 -20.25
C PHE A 372 -22.48 8.29 -20.43
N ALA A 373 -22.57 8.88 -21.63
CA ALA A 373 -23.50 9.98 -21.90
C ALA A 373 -24.97 9.56 -21.71
N GLU A 374 -25.34 8.35 -22.15
CA GLU A 374 -26.68 7.79 -21.92
C GLU A 374 -26.96 7.58 -20.42
N GLN A 375 -26.02 6.95 -19.70
CA GLN A 375 -26.16 6.71 -18.26
C GLN A 375 -26.24 8.02 -17.48
N ARG A 376 -25.44 9.02 -17.85
CA ARG A 376 -25.45 10.37 -17.29
C ARG A 376 -26.81 11.02 -17.50
N ALA A 377 -27.33 11.04 -18.73
CA ALA A 377 -28.63 11.63 -19.02
C ALA A 377 -29.77 11.03 -18.18
N VAL A 378 -29.75 9.70 -17.97
CA VAL A 378 -30.76 9.01 -17.15
C VAL A 378 -30.54 9.22 -15.64
N ALA A 379 -29.30 9.46 -15.19
CA ALA A 379 -28.96 9.57 -13.77
C ALA A 379 -29.14 10.98 -13.17
N ILE A 380 -29.25 12.02 -14.00
CA ILE A 380 -29.19 13.44 -13.58
C ILE A 380 -30.39 13.86 -12.71
N GLU A 381 -31.62 13.41 -13.01
CA GLU A 381 -32.83 13.87 -12.29
C GLU A 381 -33.40 12.80 -11.35
N GLU A 382 -33.80 11.65 -11.89
CA GLU A 382 -34.40 10.53 -11.14
C GLU A 382 -33.63 9.24 -11.40
N GLY A 383 -32.30 9.31 -11.29
CA GLY A 383 -31.46 8.11 -11.26
C GLY A 383 -31.91 7.24 -10.09
N GLY A 384 -32.57 6.11 -10.38
CA GLY A 384 -33.06 5.18 -9.37
C GLY A 384 -31.98 4.77 -8.35
N GLU A 385 -32.37 4.24 -7.19
CA GLU A 385 -31.53 4.03 -6.00
C GLU A 385 -30.09 3.51 -6.27
N ARG A 386 -29.94 2.63 -7.27
CA ARG A 386 -28.70 1.95 -7.66
C ARG A 386 -27.80 2.77 -8.58
N ARG A 387 -28.30 3.80 -9.26
CA ARG A 387 -27.53 4.61 -10.21
C ARG A 387 -27.41 6.03 -9.70
N ARG A 388 -26.18 6.49 -9.44
CA ARG A 388 -25.94 7.79 -8.82
C ARG A 388 -24.98 8.63 -9.66
N HIS A 389 -25.44 9.79 -10.09
CA HIS A 389 -24.60 10.82 -10.70
C HIS A 389 -23.99 11.71 -9.62
N PHE A 390 -22.68 11.96 -9.72
CA PHE A 390 -21.95 12.88 -8.87
C PHE A 390 -21.11 13.83 -9.71
N LEU A 391 -21.07 15.08 -9.29
CA LEU A 391 -19.97 15.99 -9.59
C LEU A 391 -18.82 15.65 -8.66
N ARG A 392 -17.71 15.17 -9.22
CA ARG A 392 -16.49 14.84 -8.49
C ARG A 392 -15.53 16.02 -8.55
N VAL A 393 -15.06 16.43 -7.38
CA VAL A 393 -14.06 17.49 -7.22
C VAL A 393 -12.86 16.91 -6.48
N ARG A 394 -11.70 16.88 -7.13
CA ARG A 394 -10.49 16.26 -6.59
C ARG A 394 -9.36 17.26 -6.46
N VAL A 395 -8.69 17.26 -5.32
CA VAL A 395 -7.47 18.05 -5.07
C VAL A 395 -6.36 17.11 -4.62
N GLY A 396 -5.27 17.07 -5.39
CA GLY A 396 -4.03 16.37 -5.05
C GLY A 396 -3.07 17.27 -4.29
N GLY A 397 -3.06 17.17 -2.98
CA GLY A 397 -2.07 17.81 -2.10
C GLY A 397 -0.76 17.02 -2.04
N TRP A 398 0.35 17.71 -1.73
CA TRP A 398 1.64 17.07 -1.43
C TRP A 398 2.11 16.08 -2.52
N ASP A 399 2.03 16.48 -3.79
CA ASP A 399 2.36 15.63 -4.95
C ASP A 399 1.60 14.28 -4.98
N GLU A 400 0.29 14.37 -4.72
CA GLU A 400 -0.68 13.26 -4.65
C GLU A 400 -0.51 12.34 -3.42
N ASP A 401 0.31 12.75 -2.45
CA ASP A 401 0.42 12.07 -1.16
C ASP A 401 -0.84 12.31 -0.32
N LEU A 402 -1.50 13.45 -0.41
CA LEU A 402 -2.81 13.69 0.21
C LEU A 402 -3.85 13.96 -0.87
N VAL A 403 -4.90 13.13 -0.99
CA VAL A 403 -5.95 13.38 -2.00
C VAL A 403 -7.28 13.61 -1.32
N VAL A 404 -7.87 14.77 -1.57
CA VAL A 404 -9.23 15.12 -1.12
C VAL A 404 -10.16 14.96 -2.32
N THR A 405 -11.16 14.10 -2.19
CA THR A 405 -12.19 13.90 -3.22
C THR A 405 -13.56 14.23 -2.63
N VAL A 406 -14.24 15.23 -3.18
CA VAL A 406 -15.58 15.63 -2.77
C VAL A 406 -16.56 15.21 -3.85
N PHE A 407 -17.46 14.29 -3.50
CA PHE A 407 -18.60 13.94 -4.34
C PHE A 407 -19.77 14.84 -3.98
N VAL A 408 -20.29 15.55 -4.97
CA VAL A 408 -21.45 16.45 -4.82
C VAL A 408 -22.55 15.92 -5.69
N ARG A 409 -23.72 15.70 -5.10
CA ARG A 409 -24.93 15.34 -5.83
C ARG A 409 -26.06 16.28 -5.41
N VAL A 410 -26.71 16.85 -6.41
CA VAL A 410 -27.86 17.73 -6.19
C VAL A 410 -29.02 17.21 -7.03
N HIS A 411 -30.17 17.04 -6.42
CA HIS A 411 -31.37 16.59 -7.13
C HIS A 411 -32.61 17.26 -6.52
N THR A 412 -33.67 17.34 -7.32
CA THR A 412 -34.97 17.83 -6.84
C THR A 412 -35.98 16.69 -6.86
N GLN A 413 -36.73 16.52 -5.78
CA GLN A 413 -37.73 15.47 -5.68
C GLN A 413 -38.91 15.95 -4.84
N GLY A 414 -40.13 15.85 -5.37
CA GLY A 414 -41.35 16.18 -4.64
C GLY A 414 -41.42 17.62 -4.11
N GLY A 415 -40.83 18.59 -4.83
CA GLY A 415 -40.74 19.99 -4.38
C GLY A 415 -39.64 20.26 -3.35
N MET A 416 -38.78 19.28 -3.05
CA MET A 416 -37.62 19.44 -2.18
C MET A 416 -36.34 19.51 -3.01
N LEU A 417 -35.40 20.35 -2.61
CA LEU A 417 -34.00 20.29 -3.04
C LEU A 417 -33.24 19.39 -2.07
N MET A 418 -32.51 18.41 -2.60
CA MET A 418 -31.60 17.56 -1.84
C MET A 418 -30.16 17.81 -2.31
N LEU A 419 -29.31 18.22 -1.39
CA LEU A 419 -27.86 18.38 -1.58
C LEU A 419 -27.14 17.31 -0.76
N GLU A 420 -26.43 16.41 -1.41
CA GLU A 420 -25.58 15.39 -0.80
C GLU A 420 -24.11 15.75 -1.08
N VAL A 421 -23.31 15.87 -0.03
CA VAL A 421 -21.87 16.13 -0.13
C VAL A 421 -21.13 15.06 0.65
N ALA A 422 -20.33 14.26 -0.05
CA ALA A 422 -19.59 13.15 0.51
C ALA A 422 -18.07 13.35 0.29
N PRO A 423 -17.38 14.05 1.20
CA PRO A 423 -15.93 14.20 1.16
C PRO A 423 -15.25 12.90 1.58
N HIS A 424 -14.20 12.54 0.85
CA HIS A 424 -13.35 11.39 1.12
C HIS A 424 -11.89 11.82 1.08
N LEU A 425 -11.11 11.23 1.98
CA LEU A 425 -9.71 11.56 2.18
C LEU A 425 -8.84 10.32 1.99
N LEU A 426 -7.96 10.37 1.00
CA LEU A 426 -6.81 9.46 0.93
C LEU A 426 -5.66 10.05 1.73
N ASN A 427 -5.42 9.44 2.88
CA ASN A 427 -4.30 9.79 3.75
C ASN A 427 -2.93 9.51 3.08
N PRO A 428 -1.86 10.17 3.56
CA PRO A 428 -0.50 9.97 3.06
C PRO A 428 -0.08 8.51 2.96
N VAL A 429 0.83 8.24 2.03
CA VAL A 429 1.39 6.91 1.84
C VAL A 429 2.14 6.49 3.10
N HIS A 430 2.07 5.20 3.44
CA HIS A 430 2.69 4.62 4.62
C HIS A 430 4.17 5.00 4.75
N VAL A 431 4.59 5.37 5.96
CA VAL A 431 5.94 5.89 6.26
C VAL A 431 7.10 5.00 5.79
N LEU A 432 6.87 3.68 5.74
CA LEU A 432 7.85 2.72 5.20
C LEU A 432 8.18 2.97 3.73
N PHE A 433 7.20 3.42 2.94
CA PHE A 433 7.39 3.70 1.52
C PHE A 433 8.00 5.07 1.35
N TYR A 434 7.58 6.06 2.14
CA TYR A 434 8.18 7.39 2.16
C TYR A 434 9.69 7.36 2.44
N ASN A 435 10.14 6.49 3.35
CA ASN A 435 11.55 6.33 3.70
C ASN A 435 12.35 5.46 2.72
N ALA A 436 11.71 4.91 1.67
CA ALA A 436 12.33 3.98 0.72
C ALA A 436 13.65 4.53 0.12
N ASP A 437 13.60 5.77 -0.35
CA ASP A 437 14.75 6.41 -0.99
C ASP A 437 15.89 6.63 0.00
N ALA A 438 15.58 7.17 1.18
CA ALA A 438 16.57 7.45 2.21
C ALA A 438 17.28 6.17 2.68
N GLU A 439 16.53 5.08 2.86
CA GLU A 439 17.09 3.78 3.22
C GLU A 439 17.94 3.17 2.09
N ALA A 440 17.49 3.27 0.84
CA ALA A 440 18.20 2.73 -0.30
C ALA A 440 19.53 3.47 -0.54
N HIS A 441 19.51 4.81 -0.47
CA HIS A 441 20.72 5.64 -0.55
C HIS A 441 21.67 5.35 0.60
N ARG A 442 21.16 5.26 1.84
CA ARG A 442 21.98 4.93 3.01
C ARG A 442 22.64 3.56 2.86
N TYR A 443 21.95 2.57 2.29
CA TYR A 443 22.51 1.24 2.07
C TYR A 443 23.58 1.23 0.97
N LEU A 444 23.34 1.90 -0.16
CA LEU A 444 24.27 1.92 -1.30
C LEU A 444 25.55 2.71 -1.00
N ASN A 445 25.43 3.82 -0.27
CA ASN A 445 26.56 4.68 0.11
C ASN A 445 27.27 4.20 1.40
N ASN A 446 26.84 3.09 1.99
CA ASN A 446 27.51 2.53 3.17
C ASN A 446 28.83 1.86 2.79
N ASN A 447 29.79 1.88 3.72
CA ASN A 447 31.08 1.21 3.55
C ASN A 447 30.89 -0.30 3.35
N ALA A 448 31.87 -0.96 2.70
CA ALA A 448 31.83 -2.40 2.45
C ALA A 448 31.64 -3.23 3.74
N LEU A 449 32.29 -2.83 4.84
CA LEU A 449 32.12 -3.44 6.16
C LEU A 449 30.66 -3.32 6.64
N GLY A 450 30.06 -2.13 6.53
CA GLY A 450 28.68 -1.91 6.96
C GLY A 450 27.67 -2.76 6.18
N ARG A 451 27.88 -2.91 4.87
CA ARG A 451 27.06 -3.81 4.03
C ARG A 451 27.27 -5.28 4.38
N ALA A 452 28.51 -5.69 4.66
CA ALA A 452 28.84 -7.05 5.08
C ALA A 452 28.19 -7.39 6.41
N VAL A 453 28.28 -6.51 7.42
CA VAL A 453 27.63 -6.68 8.73
C VAL A 453 26.11 -6.75 8.57
N TRP A 454 25.52 -5.87 7.76
CA TRP A 454 24.08 -5.90 7.50
C TRP A 454 23.62 -7.24 6.90
N ALA A 455 24.36 -7.76 5.92
CA ALA A 455 24.04 -9.02 5.26
C ALA A 455 24.27 -10.21 6.20
N LEU A 456 25.37 -10.20 6.97
CA LEU A 456 25.70 -11.22 7.96
C LEU A 456 24.59 -11.38 9.00
N VAL A 457 24.07 -10.28 9.55
CA VAL A 457 22.99 -10.30 10.56
C VAL A 457 21.68 -10.85 9.99
N ARG A 458 21.43 -10.71 8.69
CA ARG A 458 20.18 -11.16 8.03
C ARG A 458 20.26 -12.54 7.39
N THR A 459 21.45 -13.05 7.13
CA THR A 459 21.68 -14.36 6.52
C THR A 459 21.03 -15.51 7.31
N PRO A 460 21.04 -15.54 8.67
CA PRO A 460 20.38 -16.61 9.41
C PRO A 460 18.88 -16.76 9.14
N ALA A 461 18.17 -15.65 8.87
CA ALA A 461 16.73 -15.71 8.56
C ALA A 461 16.45 -16.02 7.08
N SER A 462 17.47 -16.01 6.21
CA SER A 462 17.31 -16.09 4.76
C SER A 462 16.75 -17.43 4.28
N PHE A 463 17.14 -18.55 4.92
CA PHE A 463 16.63 -19.88 4.56
C PHE A 463 15.12 -19.96 4.77
N GLY A 464 14.65 -19.72 6.00
CA GLY A 464 13.22 -19.77 6.33
C GLY A 464 12.40 -18.75 5.53
N ALA A 465 12.93 -17.55 5.31
CA ALA A 465 12.29 -16.56 4.45
C ALA A 465 12.17 -17.04 3.00
N SER A 466 13.21 -17.67 2.45
CA SER A 466 13.20 -18.18 1.07
C SER A 466 12.20 -19.31 0.89
N VAL A 467 12.14 -20.26 1.84
CA VAL A 467 11.11 -21.31 1.85
C VAL A 467 9.71 -20.72 1.91
N ALA A 468 9.47 -19.76 2.83
CA ALA A 468 8.18 -19.10 2.96
C ALA A 468 7.79 -18.31 1.70
N THR A 469 8.73 -17.66 1.03
CA THR A 469 8.49 -16.93 -0.22
C THR A 469 8.16 -17.86 -1.38
N LEU A 470 8.86 -18.99 -1.53
CA LEU A 470 8.51 -19.99 -2.55
C LEU A 470 7.16 -20.65 -2.25
N ALA A 471 6.87 -20.98 -0.99
CA ALA A 471 5.59 -21.55 -0.58
C ALA A 471 4.42 -20.60 -0.86
N ARG A 472 4.55 -19.31 -0.52
CA ARG A 472 3.55 -18.27 -0.88
C ARG A 472 3.44 -18.09 -2.38
N GLY A 473 4.56 -18.14 -3.09
CA GLY A 473 4.61 -18.14 -4.55
C GLY A 473 3.77 -19.26 -5.16
N LEU A 474 3.97 -20.48 -4.69
CA LEU A 474 3.26 -21.69 -5.10
C LEU A 474 1.77 -21.60 -4.71
N ALA A 475 1.46 -21.19 -3.48
CA ALA A 475 0.07 -21.01 -3.03
C ALA A 475 -0.67 -19.97 -3.88
N GLY A 476 -0.03 -18.87 -4.24
CA GLY A 476 -0.62 -17.86 -5.13
C GLY A 476 -0.82 -18.40 -6.55
N TRP A 477 0.12 -19.20 -7.08
CA TRP A 477 -0.07 -19.86 -8.38
C TRP A 477 -1.21 -20.90 -8.32
N TRP A 478 -1.29 -21.67 -7.24
CA TRP A 478 -2.37 -22.62 -6.99
C TRP A 478 -3.73 -21.93 -7.00
N ARG A 479 -3.88 -20.82 -6.25
CA ARG A 479 -5.12 -20.01 -6.24
C ARG A 479 -5.50 -19.50 -7.62
N ILE A 480 -4.51 -19.08 -8.41
CA ILE A 480 -4.74 -18.66 -9.80
C ILE A 480 -5.30 -19.81 -10.66
N VAL A 481 -4.79 -21.02 -10.51
CA VAL A 481 -5.17 -22.18 -11.32
C VAL A 481 -6.48 -22.81 -10.85
N THR A 482 -6.71 -22.88 -9.53
CA THR A 482 -7.87 -23.56 -8.94
C THR A 482 -9.04 -22.65 -8.61
N GLY A 483 -8.83 -21.33 -8.54
CA GLY A 483 -9.82 -20.39 -8.04
C GLY A 483 -11.00 -20.10 -8.99
N GLY A 484 -10.87 -20.41 -10.29
CA GLY A 484 -11.96 -20.18 -11.26
C GLY A 484 -12.31 -18.70 -11.52
N HIS A 485 -11.55 -17.77 -10.95
CA HIS A 485 -11.72 -16.32 -11.02
C HIS A 485 -11.92 -15.77 -12.44
N GLY A 486 -11.18 -16.30 -13.42
CA GLY A 486 -11.29 -15.86 -14.82
C GLY A 486 -12.66 -16.11 -15.48
N GLY A 487 -13.50 -16.96 -14.91
CA GLY A 487 -14.87 -17.22 -15.40
C GLY A 487 -15.96 -16.85 -14.39
N ALA A 488 -15.60 -16.25 -13.25
CA ALA A 488 -16.56 -15.83 -12.25
C ALA A 488 -17.40 -14.63 -12.74
N ARG A 489 -18.54 -14.41 -12.09
CA ARG A 489 -19.35 -13.21 -12.33
C ARG A 489 -18.56 -11.97 -11.90
N PRO A 490 -18.68 -10.86 -12.64
CA PRO A 490 -17.96 -9.65 -12.32
C PRO A 490 -18.37 -9.13 -10.94
N GLU A 491 -17.39 -8.67 -10.18
CA GLU A 491 -17.56 -8.06 -8.85
C GLU A 491 -17.01 -6.63 -8.88
N GLY A 492 -17.53 -5.77 -8.00
CA GLY A 492 -16.94 -4.45 -7.79
C GLY A 492 -15.55 -4.53 -7.16
N PRO A 493 -14.79 -3.42 -7.16
CA PRO A 493 -13.53 -3.35 -6.42
C PRO A 493 -13.78 -3.59 -4.93
N ARG A 494 -12.95 -4.42 -4.29
CA ARG A 494 -12.98 -4.58 -2.82
C ARG A 494 -11.98 -3.70 -2.11
N THR A 495 -10.91 -3.32 -2.81
CA THR A 495 -9.88 -2.46 -2.23
C THR A 495 -9.13 -1.73 -3.33
N SER A 496 -8.72 -0.49 -3.06
CA SER A 496 -7.80 0.21 -3.95
C SER A 496 -6.35 0.04 -3.52
N VAL A 497 -5.46 0.05 -4.52
CA VAL A 497 -4.01 0.02 -4.30
C VAL A 497 -3.54 1.19 -3.42
N ARG A 498 -4.18 2.36 -3.55
CA ARG A 498 -3.80 3.57 -2.81
C ARG A 498 -4.28 3.55 -1.35
N GLU A 499 -5.44 2.96 -1.06
CA GLU A 499 -5.94 2.76 0.30
C GLU A 499 -5.14 1.70 1.05
N LEU A 500 -4.77 0.59 0.39
CA LEU A 500 -3.93 -0.45 0.98
C LEU A 500 -2.57 0.06 1.48
N ALA A 501 -2.10 1.16 0.88
CA ALA A 501 -0.85 1.84 1.18
C ALA A 501 -1.03 3.12 1.99
N ALA A 502 -2.25 3.53 2.31
CA ALA A 502 -2.50 4.71 3.12
C ALA A 502 -2.10 4.43 4.58
N GLN A 503 -1.56 5.44 5.26
CA GLN A 503 -1.41 5.40 6.72
C GLN A 503 -2.72 5.78 7.40
N ASP A 504 -2.90 5.32 8.64
CA ASP A 504 -4.14 5.57 9.40
C ASP A 504 -4.38 7.07 9.63
N ASN A 505 -3.33 7.85 9.89
CA ASN A 505 -3.43 9.29 10.21
C ASN A 505 -2.34 10.14 9.53
N GLY A 506 -2.72 11.30 9.01
CA GLY A 506 -1.79 12.32 8.51
C GLY A 506 -1.10 13.14 9.60
N SER A 507 -0.03 13.84 9.22
CA SER A 507 0.53 14.97 9.99
C SER A 507 -0.52 16.07 10.19
N ILE A 508 -0.35 16.89 11.22
CA ILE A 508 -1.20 18.06 11.49
C ILE A 508 -1.30 18.97 10.26
N PHE A 509 -0.18 19.19 9.54
CA PHE A 509 -0.19 19.99 8.31
C PHE A 509 -1.06 19.38 7.21
N HIS A 510 -1.04 18.05 7.05
CA HIS A 510 -1.92 17.37 6.10
C HIS A 510 -3.40 17.58 6.45
N LEU A 511 -3.75 17.47 7.74
CA LEU A 511 -5.12 17.68 8.20
C LEU A 511 -5.58 19.14 8.04
N MET A 512 -4.71 20.11 8.34
CA MET A 512 -4.99 21.53 8.13
C MET A 512 -5.21 21.86 6.65
N ASP A 513 -4.38 21.30 5.75
CA ASP A 513 -4.54 21.48 4.31
C ASP A 513 -5.81 20.79 3.79
N ALA A 514 -6.12 19.57 4.26
CA ALA A 514 -7.35 18.87 3.91
C ALA A 514 -8.59 19.68 4.30
N ASP A 515 -8.62 20.22 5.53
CA ASP A 515 -9.70 21.07 6.02
C ASP A 515 -9.83 22.36 5.21
N ARG A 516 -8.70 23.01 4.87
CA ARG A 516 -8.68 24.18 3.99
C ARG A 516 -9.27 23.88 2.62
N TYR A 517 -8.84 22.80 1.96
CA TYR A 517 -9.36 22.41 0.65
C TYR A 517 -10.86 22.11 0.72
N LEU A 518 -11.27 21.33 1.72
CA LEU A 518 -12.65 20.93 1.89
C LEU A 518 -13.58 22.12 2.11
N LYS A 519 -13.26 23.00 3.07
CA LYS A 519 -14.08 24.19 3.38
C LYS A 519 -14.19 25.10 2.17
N THR A 520 -13.10 25.27 1.43
CA THR A 520 -13.10 26.12 0.22
C THR A 520 -13.99 25.53 -0.88
N ILE A 521 -13.95 24.20 -1.09
CA ILE A 521 -14.81 23.52 -2.07
C ILE A 521 -16.28 23.60 -1.62
N GLN A 522 -16.57 23.30 -0.36
CA GLN A 522 -17.92 23.33 0.20
C GLN A 522 -18.55 24.72 0.10
N ASP A 523 -17.79 25.78 0.38
CA ASP A 523 -18.24 27.17 0.23
C ASP A 523 -18.64 27.49 -1.21
N ARG A 524 -17.82 27.09 -2.21
CA ARG A 524 -18.15 27.28 -3.63
C ARG A 524 -19.37 26.46 -4.08
N VAL A 525 -19.53 25.24 -3.57
CA VAL A 525 -20.69 24.40 -3.86
C VAL A 525 -21.97 25.03 -3.30
N VAL A 526 -21.98 25.42 -2.03
CA VAL A 526 -23.13 26.08 -1.39
C VAL A 526 -23.43 27.42 -2.07
N GLY A 527 -22.42 28.22 -2.38
CA GLY A 527 -22.59 29.47 -3.11
C GLY A 527 -23.18 29.26 -4.50
N GLY A 528 -22.74 28.23 -5.23
CA GLY A 528 -23.27 27.87 -6.55
C GLY A 528 -24.74 27.44 -6.52
N VAL A 529 -25.11 26.59 -5.56
CA VAL A 529 -26.51 26.18 -5.36
C VAL A 529 -27.38 27.38 -4.97
N THR A 530 -26.89 28.25 -4.08
CA THR A 530 -27.60 29.47 -3.66
C THR A 530 -27.84 30.41 -4.84
N LEU A 531 -26.84 30.61 -5.69
CA LEU A 531 -26.96 31.43 -6.90
C LEU A 531 -27.98 30.84 -7.89
N ALA A 532 -27.90 29.52 -8.13
CA ALA A 532 -28.84 28.84 -9.02
C ALA A 532 -30.29 28.94 -8.52
N LEU A 533 -30.53 28.78 -7.21
CA LEU A 533 -31.84 28.98 -6.60
C LEU A 533 -32.34 30.41 -6.77
N HIS A 534 -31.49 31.41 -6.52
CA HIS A 534 -31.85 32.82 -6.64
C HIS A 534 -32.23 33.20 -8.07
N GLU A 535 -31.43 32.77 -9.07
CA GLU A 535 -31.68 33.04 -10.48
C GLU A 535 -32.94 32.33 -11.01
N ALA A 536 -33.23 31.13 -10.50
CA ALA A 536 -34.42 30.38 -10.85
C ALA A 536 -35.71 30.88 -10.13
N GLY A 537 -35.58 31.82 -9.19
CA GLY A 537 -36.71 32.44 -8.50
C GLY A 537 -37.19 31.70 -7.23
N TRP A 538 -36.31 30.95 -6.58
CA TRP A 538 -36.60 30.24 -5.33
C TRP A 538 -36.04 31.00 -4.12
N HIS A 539 -36.67 30.83 -2.95
CA HIS A 539 -36.16 31.35 -1.68
C HIS A 539 -34.84 30.67 -1.27
N THR A 540 -33.85 31.48 -0.86
CA THR A 540 -32.51 30.99 -0.52
C THR A 540 -32.18 31.04 0.97
N GLU A 541 -32.91 31.79 1.79
CA GLU A 541 -32.56 32.02 3.20
C GLU A 541 -32.55 30.74 4.03
N GLU A 542 -33.54 29.87 3.82
CA GLU A 542 -33.62 28.59 4.53
C GLU A 542 -32.45 27.67 4.15
N PHE A 543 -32.09 27.63 2.86
CA PHE A 543 -30.95 26.88 2.37
C PHE A 543 -29.64 27.42 2.95
N ALA A 544 -29.37 28.72 2.82
CA ALA A 544 -28.14 29.35 3.29
C ALA A 544 -27.97 29.21 4.82
N ARG A 545 -29.06 29.34 5.59
CA ARG A 545 -29.04 29.16 7.04
C ARG A 545 -28.74 27.71 7.42
N ARG A 546 -29.43 26.72 6.82
CA ARG A 546 -29.20 25.31 7.14
C ARG A 546 -27.82 24.85 6.68
N SER A 547 -27.34 25.26 5.51
CA SER A 547 -26.00 24.92 5.03
C SER A 547 -24.92 25.48 5.94
N ALA A 548 -25.06 26.72 6.41
CA ALA A 548 -24.12 27.32 7.35
C ALA A 548 -24.04 26.55 8.68
N ILE A 549 -25.19 26.12 9.22
CA ILE A 549 -25.24 25.32 10.45
C ILE A 549 -24.61 23.95 10.24
N THR A 550 -24.94 23.24 9.15
CA THR A 550 -24.42 21.90 8.86
C THR A 550 -22.91 21.90 8.64
N ILE A 551 -22.38 22.90 7.94
CA ILE A 551 -20.93 23.04 7.69
C ILE A 551 -20.19 23.45 8.98
N ALA A 552 -20.73 24.41 9.74
CA ALA A 552 -20.10 24.86 10.99
C ALA A 552 -20.13 23.77 12.09
N GLY A 553 -21.17 22.93 12.10
CA GLY A 553 -21.34 21.83 13.07
C GLY A 553 -20.55 20.56 12.75
N GLY A 554 -19.76 20.53 11.67
CA GLY A 554 -18.95 19.37 11.29
C GLY A 554 -19.73 18.21 10.68
N GLY A 555 -20.90 18.47 10.07
CA GLY A 555 -21.72 17.45 9.42
C GLY A 555 -22.41 16.50 10.42
N THR A 556 -23.75 16.47 10.43
CA THR A 556 -24.51 15.52 11.24
C THR A 556 -24.28 14.10 10.71
N TYR A 557 -23.41 13.36 11.41
CA TYR A 557 -22.93 12.03 11.05
C TYR A 557 -24.00 10.96 11.33
N ILE A 558 -24.31 10.09 10.35
CA ILE A 558 -25.33 9.03 10.46
C ILE A 558 -24.81 7.80 11.25
N HIS A 559 -23.49 7.65 11.42
CA HIS A 559 -22.91 6.43 12.02
C HIS A 559 -22.49 6.55 13.50
N SER A 560 -22.66 7.71 14.15
CA SER A 560 -22.16 7.94 15.53
C SER A 560 -23.17 7.61 16.65
N VAL A 561 -24.34 7.05 16.34
CA VAL A 561 -25.39 6.81 17.36
C VAL A 561 -25.12 5.56 18.20
N HIS A 562 -24.03 4.82 17.99
CA HIS A 562 -23.74 3.64 18.79
C HIS A 562 -23.11 3.92 20.17
N ASP A 563 -22.56 5.13 20.44
CA ASP A 563 -21.90 5.43 21.73
C ASP A 563 -22.00 6.88 22.23
N SER A 564 -22.79 7.76 21.61
CA SER A 564 -22.97 9.14 22.09
C SER A 564 -24.35 9.37 22.69
N ALA A 565 -24.42 9.61 24.00
CA ALA A 565 -25.59 10.15 24.67
C ALA A 565 -25.84 11.59 24.22
N PHE A 566 -26.72 11.78 23.24
CA PHE A 566 -27.13 13.10 22.78
C PHE A 566 -28.28 13.62 23.68
N SER A 567 -28.03 14.70 24.42
CA SER A 567 -29.06 15.44 25.14
C SER A 567 -29.58 16.60 24.28
N VAL A 568 -30.85 16.52 23.88
CA VAL A 568 -31.58 17.68 23.34
C VAL A 568 -32.05 18.51 24.53
N GLY A 569 -31.64 19.78 24.57
CA GLY A 569 -31.89 20.68 25.69
C GLY A 569 -33.38 20.89 25.98
N GLY A 570 -33.83 20.31 27.09
CA GLY A 570 -34.84 20.87 27.98
C GLY A 570 -34.17 21.08 29.34
N SER A 571 -34.38 22.25 29.95
CA SER A 571 -33.71 22.71 31.16
C SER A 571 -33.59 21.66 32.28
N GLY A 572 -32.36 21.40 32.74
CA GLY A 572 -32.06 20.82 34.05
C GLY A 572 -31.71 19.33 34.08
N ALA A 573 -30.49 18.96 33.70
CA ALA A 573 -29.85 17.73 34.17
C ALA A 573 -28.32 17.85 34.08
N GLN A 574 -27.64 17.89 35.23
CA GLN A 574 -26.20 17.68 35.33
C GLN A 574 -25.95 16.17 35.44
N ASN A 575 -25.21 15.57 34.50
CA ASN A 575 -24.68 14.22 34.65
C ASN A 575 -23.16 14.30 34.81
N THR A 576 -22.71 14.10 36.04
CA THR A 576 -21.31 13.88 36.40
C THR A 576 -20.88 12.48 35.95
N MET A 577 -19.99 12.40 34.97
CA MET A 577 -19.28 11.16 34.64
C MET A 577 -18.24 10.85 35.73
N HIS A 578 -18.47 9.80 36.52
CA HIS A 578 -17.44 9.25 37.39
C HIS A 578 -16.43 8.45 36.57
N GLY A 579 -15.31 9.09 36.22
CA GLY A 579 -14.12 8.40 35.74
C GLY A 579 -13.48 7.60 36.89
N LYS A 580 -13.61 6.27 36.87
CA LYS A 580 -12.89 5.39 37.80
C LYS A 580 -11.56 4.97 37.18
N SER A 581 -10.52 5.73 37.47
CA SER A 581 -9.14 5.22 37.49
C SER A 581 -8.91 4.50 38.82
N GLY A 582 -8.13 3.41 38.82
CA GLY A 582 -7.86 2.67 40.05
C GLY A 582 -7.00 1.42 39.84
N THR A 583 -5.68 1.63 39.81
CA THR A 583 -4.64 0.60 39.91
C THR A 583 -4.48 0.14 41.36
N GLY A 584 -4.30 -1.16 41.58
CA GLY A 584 -3.47 -1.73 42.65
C GLY A 584 -4.13 -2.17 43.97
N GLY A 585 -3.70 -3.34 44.47
CA GLY A 585 -3.73 -3.64 45.91
C GLY A 585 -4.28 -5.02 46.30
N ALA A 586 -3.39 -5.93 46.66
CA ALA A 586 -3.66 -7.24 47.22
C ALA A 586 -4.41 -7.21 48.56
N GLY A 587 -5.11 -8.30 48.88
CA GLY A 587 -5.71 -8.52 50.20
C GLY A 587 -6.62 -9.74 50.22
N GLY A 588 -6.04 -10.93 50.35
CA GLY A 588 -6.79 -12.14 50.63
C GLY A 588 -7.32 -12.13 52.06
N ASN A 589 -8.61 -12.42 52.24
CA ASN A 589 -9.11 -13.27 53.33
C ASN A 589 -10.61 -13.56 53.13
N ARG A 590 -10.98 -14.84 53.12
CA ARG A 590 -12.29 -15.48 53.40
C ARG A 590 -12.17 -16.87 52.76
N GLY A 591 -11.92 -17.93 53.52
CA GLY A 591 -12.75 -18.36 54.64
C GLY A 591 -13.79 -19.34 54.10
N SER A 592 -13.38 -20.62 54.02
CA SER A 592 -14.23 -21.80 54.23
C SER A 592 -15.22 -21.54 55.37
N GLU A 593 -16.44 -22.02 55.43
CA GLU A 593 -17.08 -23.32 55.17
C GLU A 593 -18.57 -23.01 55.49
N GLY A 594 -19.60 -23.69 55.04
CA GLY A 594 -19.73 -24.97 54.38
C GLY A 594 -21.19 -25.41 54.51
N ARG A 595 -21.62 -26.36 53.68
CA ARG A 595 -22.54 -27.44 54.06
C ARG A 595 -22.61 -28.47 52.94
N GLY A 596 -22.09 -29.65 53.22
CA GLY A 596 -22.21 -30.84 52.38
C GLY A 596 -21.40 -31.96 53.01
N ARG A 597 -22.12 -33.00 53.45
CA ARG A 597 -21.65 -34.17 54.20
C ARG A 597 -20.48 -34.92 53.57
#